data_AF-A0A2R6MT78-F1
#
_entry.id   AF-A0A2R6MT78-F1
#
_cell.length_a   1.000
_cell.length_b   1.000
_cell.length_c   1.000
_cell.angle_alpha   90.00
_cell.angle_beta   90.00
_cell.angle_gamma   90.00
#
_symmetry.space_group_name_H-M   'P 1'
#
loop_
_entity.id
_entity.type
_entity.pdbx_description
1 polymer ?
#
loop_
_entity_poly.entity_id
_entity_poly.type
_entity_poly.pdbx_seq_one_letter_code
_entity_poly.pdbx_strand_id
1 'polypeptide(L)'
;MGPVSDRLAVLVTEHSKLVIVVSLVVVVLLSAGATSVEQSSSLSQFESDGPEAEALDYVETNFTGGDDDTTTVQVIVRDENDNVLDRESLLRSLRYQRSLRDDESVNVTLAENRSVVGVSNAVAIAAVRT
;
A
#
# COMPACT_ATOMS: atom_id res chain seq x y z
N MET A 1 -41.31 25.11 24.44
CA MET A 1 -41.44 23.94 23.55
C MET A 1 -42.48 24.26 22.49
N GLY A 2 -42.18 24.05 21.21
CA GLY A 2 -43.09 24.37 20.11
C GLY A 2 -44.14 23.27 19.88
N PRO A 3 -45.29 23.58 19.24
CA PRO A 3 -46.39 22.65 19.00
C PRO A 3 -46.02 21.43 18.14
N VAL A 4 -44.86 21.49 17.47
CA VAL A 4 -44.30 20.41 16.65
C VAL A 4 -43.67 19.31 17.51
N SER A 5 -43.02 19.69 18.61
CA SER A 5 -42.37 18.74 19.54
C SER A 5 -43.42 17.91 20.28
N ASP A 6 -44.52 18.54 20.70
CA ASP A 6 -45.61 17.84 21.40
C ASP A 6 -46.36 16.87 20.47
N ARG A 7 -46.55 17.22 19.19
CA ARG A 7 -47.15 16.32 18.20
C ARG A 7 -46.27 15.11 17.89
N LEU A 8 -44.95 15.30 17.78
CA LEU A 8 -44.00 14.21 17.60
C LEU A 8 -43.96 13.29 18.83
N ALA A 9 -44.02 13.86 20.04
CA ALA A 9 -44.04 13.08 21.28
C ALA A 9 -45.32 12.23 21.41
N VAL A 10 -46.49 12.78 21.05
CA VAL A 10 -47.76 12.02 21.06
C VAL A 10 -47.75 10.90 20.02
N LEU A 11 -47.29 11.17 18.79
CA LEU A 11 -47.19 10.17 17.73
C LEU A 11 -46.23 9.02 18.10
N VAL A 12 -45.11 9.34 18.74
CA VAL A 12 -44.13 8.36 19.23
C VAL A 12 -44.69 7.54 20.40
N THR A 13 -45.51 8.14 21.26
CA THR A 13 -46.10 7.45 22.42
C THR A 13 -47.26 6.55 22.01
N GLU A 14 -48.11 6.99 21.09
CA GLU A 14 -49.29 6.25 20.62
C GLU A 14 -48.93 5.05 19.73
N HIS A 15 -47.83 5.15 18.96
CA HIS A 15 -47.35 4.09 18.06
C HIS A 15 -45.94 3.62 18.42
N SER A 16 -45.60 3.58 19.71
CA SER A 16 -44.26 3.24 20.23
C SER A 16 -43.67 1.96 19.61
N LYS A 17 -44.48 0.91 19.45
CA LYS A 17 -44.04 -0.35 18.82
C LYS A 17 -43.64 -0.17 17.35
N LEU A 18 -44.36 0.65 16.60
CA LEU A 18 -44.07 0.94 15.19
C LEU A 18 -42.80 1.78 15.07
N VAL A 19 -42.62 2.77 15.94
CA VAL A 19 -41.40 3.62 15.96
C VAL A 19 -40.15 2.81 16.29
N ILE A 20 -40.24 1.89 17.26
CA ILE A 20 -39.15 0.98 17.61
C ILE A 20 -38.78 0.11 16.41
N VAL A 21 -39.77 -0.47 15.72
CA VAL A 21 -39.53 -1.30 14.52
C VAL A 21 -38.87 -0.48 13.41
N VAL A 22 -39.36 0.73 13.14
CA VAL A 22 -38.77 1.63 12.13
C VAL A 22 -37.33 1.99 12.49
N SER A 23 -37.05 2.34 13.75
CA SER A 23 -35.70 2.66 14.21
C SER A 23 -34.75 1.47 14.07
N LEU A 24 -35.20 0.26 14.42
CA LEU A 24 -34.41 -0.96 14.23
C LEU A 24 -34.12 -1.23 12.75
N VAL A 25 -35.09 -1.02 11.86
CA VAL A 25 -34.89 -1.17 10.41
C VAL A 25 -33.83 -0.19 9.91
N VAL A 26 -33.90 1.08 10.33
CA VAL A 26 -32.89 2.10 9.96
C VAL A 26 -31.51 1.70 10.46
N VAL A 27 -31.39 1.23 11.70
CA VAL A 27 -30.11 0.78 12.27
C VAL A 27 -29.54 -0.40 11.47
N VAL A 28 -30.37 -1.39 11.12
CA VAL A 28 -29.93 -2.54 10.32
C VAL A 28 -29.44 -2.11 8.94
N LEU A 29 -30.17 -1.21 8.26
CA LEU A 29 -29.78 -0.70 6.94
C LEU A 29 -28.45 0.06 6.99
N LEU A 30 -28.26 0.92 7.99
CA LEU A 30 -27.00 1.65 8.18
C LEU A 30 -25.85 0.71 8.54
N SER A 31 -26.10 -0.31 9.36
CA SER A 31 -25.07 -1.31 9.72
C SER A 31 -24.65 -2.19 8.55
N ALA A 32 -25.55 -2.47 7.60
CA ALA A 32 -25.23 -3.18 6.36
C ALA A 32 -24.33 -2.35 5.44
N GLY A 33 -24.42 -1.02 5.48
CA GLY A 33 -23.49 -0.13 4.76
C GLY A 33 -22.13 0.02 5.45
N ALA A 34 -22.08 -0.12 6.78
CA ALA A 34 -20.85 0.05 7.55
C ALA A 34 -19.78 -1.03 7.24
N THR A 35 -20.19 -2.23 6.81
CA THR A 35 -19.25 -3.29 6.39
C THR A 35 -18.55 -2.98 5.06
N SER A 36 -19.07 -2.03 4.28
CA SER A 36 -18.51 -1.62 2.99
C SER A 36 -17.61 -0.38 3.10
N VAL A 37 -17.32 0.11 4.30
CA VAL A 37 -16.40 1.23 4.50
C VAL A 37 -14.98 0.68 4.47
N GLU A 38 -14.28 0.91 3.37
CA GLU A 38 -12.84 0.69 3.28
C GLU A 38 -12.12 1.67 4.22
N GLN A 39 -11.30 1.13 5.12
CA GLN A 39 -10.42 1.94 5.97
C GLN A 39 -9.27 2.48 5.12
N SER A 40 -9.48 3.62 4.45
CA SER A 40 -8.41 4.35 3.76
C SER A 40 -7.37 4.77 4.81
N SER A 41 -6.31 3.97 4.92
CA SER A 41 -5.31 4.11 5.99
C SER A 41 -4.35 5.26 5.70
N SER A 42 -4.49 6.33 6.49
CA SER A 42 -3.48 7.32 6.89
C SER A 42 -2.83 8.25 5.85
N LEU A 43 -2.73 7.94 4.55
CA LEU A 43 -1.99 8.79 3.60
C LEU A 43 -2.85 9.75 2.77
N SER A 44 -4.07 9.36 2.36
CA SER A 44 -4.94 10.21 1.53
C SER A 44 -5.52 11.43 2.24
N GLN A 45 -5.50 11.43 3.56
CA GLN A 45 -5.81 12.60 4.39
C GLN A 45 -4.68 13.65 4.40
N PHE A 46 -3.51 13.33 3.83
CA PHE A 46 -2.40 14.26 3.61
C PHE A 46 -2.20 14.60 2.12
N GLU A 47 -2.91 13.94 1.20
CA GLU A 47 -2.99 14.33 -0.20
C GLU A 47 -3.81 15.63 -0.29
N SER A 48 -3.12 16.75 -0.51
CA SER A 48 -3.76 18.04 -0.78
C SER A 48 -3.94 18.24 -2.28
N ASP A 49 -5.06 18.82 -2.70
CA ASP A 49 -5.26 19.33 -4.07
C ASP A 49 -4.26 20.46 -4.34
N GLY A 50 -3.04 20.11 -4.75
CA GLY A 50 -1.93 21.02 -4.94
C GLY A 50 -1.02 20.56 -6.08
N PRO A 51 -0.18 21.47 -6.61
CA PRO A 51 0.72 21.15 -7.72
C PRO A 51 1.70 20.02 -7.41
N GLU A 52 2.03 19.80 -6.13
CA GLU A 52 2.86 18.69 -5.68
C GLU A 52 2.16 17.32 -5.84
N ALA A 53 0.84 17.26 -5.61
CA ALA A 53 0.06 16.03 -5.80
C ALA A 53 -0.11 15.70 -7.29
N GLU A 54 -0.36 16.71 -8.14
CA GLU A 54 -0.44 16.53 -9.60
C GLU A 54 0.91 16.09 -10.20
N ALA A 55 2.02 16.60 -9.66
CA ALA A 55 3.36 16.15 -10.04
C ALA A 55 3.64 14.71 -9.61
N LEU A 56 3.20 14.30 -8.41
CA LEU A 56 3.32 12.92 -7.94
C LEU A 56 2.49 11.97 -8.81
N ASP A 57 1.22 12.30 -9.10
CA ASP A 57 0.35 11.53 -10.00
C ASP A 57 0.93 11.40 -11.41
N TYR A 58 1.54 12.47 -11.92
CA TYR A 58 2.27 12.43 -13.18
C TYR A 58 3.46 11.45 -13.12
N VAL A 59 4.24 11.49 -12.04
CA VAL A 59 5.36 10.55 -11.85
C VAL A 59 4.85 9.12 -11.74
N GLU A 60 3.81 8.87 -10.96
CA GLU A 60 3.26 7.54 -10.76
C GLU A 60 2.66 6.97 -12.05
N THR A 61 1.89 7.77 -12.79
CA THR A 61 1.27 7.37 -14.06
C THR A 61 2.31 7.13 -15.16
N ASN A 62 3.37 7.95 -15.22
CA ASN A 62 4.28 7.96 -16.38
C ASN A 62 5.62 7.25 -16.12
N PHE A 63 6.01 7.06 -14.86
CA PHE A 63 7.34 6.56 -14.48
C PHE A 63 7.31 5.36 -13.53
N THR A 64 6.16 4.92 -13.03
CA THR A 64 6.07 3.62 -12.33
C THR A 64 6.14 2.51 -13.36
N GLY A 65 7.34 1.95 -13.54
CA GLY A 65 7.59 0.82 -14.45
C GLY A 65 7.40 -0.55 -13.79
N GLY A 66 6.62 -0.64 -12.72
CA GLY A 66 6.37 -1.87 -11.97
C GLY A 66 4.89 -2.04 -11.68
N ASP A 67 4.44 -3.30 -11.61
CA ASP A 67 3.05 -3.64 -11.27
C ASP A 67 2.67 -3.03 -9.92
N ASP A 68 1.46 -2.45 -9.83
CA ASP A 68 0.92 -1.74 -8.65
C ASP A 68 0.97 -2.58 -7.35
N ASP A 69 1.11 -3.90 -7.48
CA ASP A 69 1.18 -4.87 -6.37
C ASP A 69 2.62 -5.24 -5.94
N THR A 70 3.64 -4.46 -6.31
CA THR A 70 5.05 -4.79 -6.00
C THR A 70 5.56 -4.09 -4.75
N THR A 71 6.05 -4.86 -3.76
CA THR A 71 6.74 -4.30 -2.59
C THR A 71 8.25 -4.18 -2.84
N THR A 72 8.81 -2.99 -2.60
CA THR A 72 10.26 -2.77 -2.69
C THR A 72 10.94 -2.99 -1.34
N VAL A 73 11.96 -3.87 -1.31
CA VAL A 73 12.82 -4.09 -0.14
C VAL A 73 14.21 -3.54 -0.42
N GLN A 74 14.73 -2.69 0.47
CA GLN A 74 16.10 -2.16 0.38
C GLN A 74 17.05 -2.97 1.26
N VAL A 75 18.12 -3.49 0.66
CA VAL A 75 19.22 -4.16 1.38
C VAL A 75 20.46 -3.26 1.35
N ILE A 76 20.94 -2.86 2.52
CA ILE A 76 22.13 -2.01 2.66
C ILE A 76 23.32 -2.88 3.03
N VAL A 77 24.33 -2.92 2.15
CA VAL A 77 25.57 -3.65 2.37
C VAL A 77 26.58 -2.75 3.08
N ARG A 78 27.23 -3.29 4.11
CA ARG A 78 28.34 -2.65 4.83
C ARG A 78 29.53 -3.60 4.83
N ASP A 79 30.74 -3.07 4.74
CA ASP A 79 31.97 -3.83 4.87
C ASP A 79 32.78 -3.32 6.06
N GLU A 80 33.43 -4.24 6.77
CA GLU A 80 34.26 -3.92 7.94
C GLU A 80 35.64 -3.38 7.54
N ASN A 81 36.08 -3.63 6.30
CA ASN A 81 37.38 -3.23 5.75
C ASN A 81 37.27 -2.05 4.77
N ASP A 82 36.31 -1.15 5.02
CA ASP A 82 36.04 0.12 4.32
C ASP A 82 35.52 0.05 2.87
N ASN A 83 35.93 -0.92 2.05
CA ASN A 83 35.62 -0.90 0.61
C ASN A 83 34.54 -1.90 0.18
N VAL A 84 33.28 -1.48 0.15
CA VAL A 84 32.16 -2.29 -0.36
C VAL A 84 32.20 -2.56 -1.87
N LEU A 85 33.09 -1.90 -2.63
CA LEU A 85 33.21 -2.02 -4.08
C LEU A 85 34.36 -2.95 -4.51
N ASP A 86 35.04 -3.58 -3.57
CA ASP A 86 36.05 -4.58 -3.89
C ASP A 86 35.41 -5.82 -4.56
N ARG A 87 36.23 -6.59 -5.28
CA ARG A 87 35.76 -7.75 -6.05
C ARG A 87 35.02 -8.77 -5.19
N GLU A 88 35.49 -9.05 -3.98
CA GLU A 88 34.89 -10.02 -3.07
C GLU A 88 33.51 -9.54 -2.59
N SER A 89 33.39 -8.27 -2.22
CA SER A 89 32.11 -7.65 -1.82
C SER A 89 31.08 -7.65 -2.95
N LEU A 90 31.49 -7.32 -4.18
CA LEU A 90 30.60 -7.35 -5.33
C LEU A 90 30.14 -8.78 -5.67
N LEU A 91 31.04 -9.77 -5.59
CA LEU A 91 30.69 -11.17 -5.79
C LEU A 91 29.82 -11.72 -4.67
N ARG A 92 30.04 -11.31 -3.42
CA ARG A 92 29.18 -11.65 -2.28
C ARG A 92 27.76 -11.12 -2.51
N SER A 93 27.63 -9.88 -2.98
CA SER A 93 26.34 -9.30 -3.35
C SER A 93 25.64 -10.09 -4.47
N LEU A 94 26.35 -10.42 -5.57
CA LEU A 94 25.77 -11.21 -6.67
C LEU A 94 25.36 -12.62 -6.24
N ARG A 95 26.12 -13.26 -5.34
CA ARG A 95 25.77 -14.57 -4.78
C ARG A 95 24.52 -14.50 -3.92
N TYR A 96 24.37 -13.45 -3.11
CA TYR A 96 23.14 -13.22 -2.36
C TYR A 96 21.93 -13.03 -3.30
N GLN A 97 22.08 -12.23 -4.37
CA GLN A 97 21.00 -12.09 -5.34
C GLN A 97 20.65 -13.40 -6.05
N ARG A 98 21.64 -14.27 -6.28
CA ARG A 98 21.42 -15.61 -6.83
C ARG A 98 20.72 -16.52 -5.83
N SER A 99 21.09 -16.51 -4.54
CA SER A 99 20.41 -17.33 -3.53
C SER A 99 18.93 -16.98 -3.38
N LEU A 100 18.55 -15.71 -3.57
CA LEU A 100 17.13 -15.32 -3.59
C LEU A 100 16.34 -15.88 -4.77
N ARG A 101 17.00 -16.08 -5.92
CA ARG A 101 16.38 -16.68 -7.12
C ARG A 101 16.37 -18.21 -7.07
N ASP A 102 17.37 -18.79 -6.41
CA ASP A 102 17.48 -20.23 -6.24
C ASP A 102 16.52 -20.76 -5.15
N ASP A 103 16.08 -19.89 -4.22
CA ASP A 103 15.06 -20.21 -3.23
C ASP A 103 13.66 -20.13 -3.86
N GLU A 104 13.00 -21.27 -4.01
CA GLU A 104 11.69 -21.37 -4.67
C GLU A 104 10.60 -20.55 -3.96
N SER A 105 10.65 -20.45 -2.63
CA SER A 105 9.68 -19.70 -1.84
C SER A 105 9.79 -18.19 -2.03
N VAL A 106 11.00 -17.70 -2.32
CA VAL A 106 11.28 -16.29 -2.63
C VAL A 106 11.10 -16.01 -4.12
N ASN A 107 11.56 -16.91 -4.99
CA ASN A 107 11.56 -16.70 -6.42
C ASN A 107 10.14 -16.49 -6.98
N VAL A 108 9.14 -17.19 -6.43
CA VAL A 108 7.73 -17.01 -6.81
C VAL A 108 7.17 -15.63 -6.42
N THR A 109 7.79 -14.93 -5.47
CA THR A 109 7.38 -13.59 -5.03
C THR A 109 8.15 -12.46 -5.73
N LEU A 110 9.16 -12.80 -6.55
CA LEU A 110 9.98 -11.81 -7.24
C LEU A 110 9.29 -11.30 -8.51
N ALA A 111 9.36 -9.98 -8.76
CA ALA A 111 8.87 -9.38 -9.99
C ALA A 111 9.52 -10.00 -11.24
N GLU A 112 8.74 -10.17 -12.32
CA GLU A 112 9.13 -10.94 -13.51
C GLU A 112 10.31 -10.33 -14.28
N ASN A 113 10.63 -9.04 -14.08
CA ASN A 113 11.76 -8.36 -14.71
C ASN A 113 12.51 -7.44 -13.74
N ARG A 114 13.83 -7.67 -13.59
CA ARG A 114 14.73 -6.86 -12.73
C ARG A 114 14.36 -6.85 -11.24
N SER A 115 13.89 -7.99 -10.74
CA SER A 115 13.53 -8.21 -9.32
C SER A 115 14.59 -7.90 -8.28
N VAL A 116 15.87 -8.00 -8.64
CA VAL A 116 16.98 -7.69 -7.72
C VAL A 116 18.09 -7.05 -8.53
N VAL A 117 18.44 -5.81 -8.19
CA VAL A 117 19.44 -4.99 -8.89
C VAL A 117 20.34 -4.24 -7.90
N GLY A 118 21.55 -3.92 -8.32
CA GLY A 118 22.51 -3.12 -7.56
C GLY A 118 23.78 -2.83 -8.36
N VAL A 119 24.71 -2.10 -7.75
CA VAL A 119 25.99 -1.69 -8.38
C VAL A 119 26.79 -2.89 -8.90
N SER A 120 26.75 -4.01 -8.18
CA SER A 120 27.43 -5.25 -8.57
C SER A 120 26.94 -5.83 -9.90
N ASN A 121 25.68 -5.63 -10.27
CA ASN A 121 25.15 -6.04 -11.57
C ASN A 121 25.76 -5.18 -12.69
N ALA A 122 25.87 -3.86 -12.51
CA ALA A 122 26.45 -2.97 -13.50
C ALA A 122 27.92 -3.32 -13.78
N VAL A 123 28.70 -3.58 -12.72
CA VAL A 123 30.10 -4.00 -12.83
C VAL A 123 30.21 -5.36 -13.53
N ALA A 124 29.36 -6.33 -13.17
CA ALA A 124 29.37 -7.65 -13.80
C ALA A 124 29.02 -7.59 -15.30
N ILE A 125 28.01 -6.80 -15.67
CA ILE A 125 27.62 -6.62 -17.08
C ILE A 125 28.76 -5.96 -17.87
N ALA A 126 29.40 -4.93 -17.30
CA ALA A 126 30.54 -4.28 -17.93
C ALA A 126 31.70 -5.27 -18.15
N ALA A 127 32.03 -6.07 -17.14
CA ALA A 127 33.12 -7.04 -17.19
C ALA A 127 32.88 -8.20 -18.18
N VAL A 128 31.63 -8.55 -18.49
CA VAL A 128 31.30 -9.57 -19.50
C VAL A 128 31.32 -9.01 -20.93
N ARG A 129 31.12 -7.69 -21.08
CA ARG A 129 31.08 -7.02 -22.39
C ARG A 129 32.45 -6.58 -22.90
N THR A 130 33.47 -6.55 -22.05
CA THR A 130 34.87 -6.25 -22.37
C THR A 130 35.67 -7.52 -22.53
#